data_AF-A0A8T4U9W4-F1
#
_entry.id   AF-A0A8T4U9W4-F1
#
_cell.length_a   1.000
_cell.length_b   1.000
_cell.length_c   1.000
_cell.angle_alpha   90.00
_cell.angle_beta   90.00
_cell.angle_gamma   90.00
#
_symmetry.space_group_name_H-M   'P 1'
#
loop_
_entity.id
_entity.type
_entity.pdbx_description
1 polymer ?
#
loop_
_entity_poly.entity_id
_entity_poly.type
_entity_poly.pdbx_seq_one_letter_code
_entity_poly.pdbx_strand_id
1 'polypeptide(L)'
;MKQKLLKTFFLDLSYFLIFIFVLMVSRSKIQQVLLNIQTYGPELNALDPSQNVLEAQNLLNQISSLSNQAYVFMFLIVPLIIFILYVSLQGCSFYLLKKEKYYLVKFSLASLPSFIFFTLLVFNPNIYLLIILILTTYLSFFLYFKELNEIKLIFTKIHKYFPLYLLYTLLAVSITSIFFIAYLNIVSGNSYILLLIFGMIFTLIYSWYKISLIKLFD
;
A
#
# COMPACT_ATOMS: atom_id res chain seq x y z
N MET A 1 14.38 6.38 -25.15
CA MET A 1 14.35 6.75 -23.71
C MET A 1 13.07 7.50 -23.32
N LYS A 2 12.68 8.57 -24.04
CA LYS A 2 11.45 9.36 -23.74
C LYS A 2 10.17 8.54 -23.65
N GLN A 3 9.88 7.67 -24.63
CA GLN A 3 8.67 6.83 -24.61
C GLN A 3 8.63 5.82 -23.45
N LYS A 4 9.78 5.23 -23.08
CA LYS A 4 9.87 4.32 -21.92
C LYS A 4 9.58 5.08 -20.62
N LEU A 5 10.15 6.28 -20.46
CA LEU A 5 9.90 7.14 -19.30
C LEU A 5 8.43 7.51 -19.18
N LEU A 6 7.80 7.94 -20.26
CA LEU A 6 6.40 8.35 -20.27
C LEU A 6 5.46 7.19 -19.90
N LYS A 7 5.67 5.99 -20.44
CA LYS A 7 4.89 4.80 -20.08
C LYS A 7 5.07 4.41 -18.61
N THR A 8 6.31 4.44 -18.12
CA THR A 8 6.64 4.15 -16.71
C THR A 8 5.98 5.18 -15.78
N PHE A 9 6.05 6.46 -16.15
CA PHE A 9 5.43 7.56 -15.42
C PHE A 9 3.92 7.38 -15.31
N PHE A 10 3.21 7.07 -16.40
CA PHE A 10 1.77 6.88 -16.34
C PHE A 10 1.37 5.68 -15.47
N LEU A 11 2.13 4.58 -15.49
CA LEU A 11 1.88 3.45 -14.60
C LEU A 11 2.13 3.80 -13.13
N ASP A 12 3.24 4.49 -12.85
CA ASP A 12 3.59 4.90 -11.49
C ASP A 12 2.57 5.91 -10.95
N LEU A 13 2.19 6.91 -11.76
CA LEU A 13 1.15 7.88 -11.40
C LEU A 13 -0.18 7.19 -11.16
N SER A 14 -0.59 6.28 -12.04
CA SER A 14 -1.84 5.51 -11.87
C SER A 14 -1.81 4.70 -10.58
N TYR A 15 -0.67 4.08 -10.25
CA TYR A 15 -0.51 3.36 -8.99
C TYR A 15 -0.77 4.26 -7.78
N PHE A 16 -0.10 5.41 -7.69
CA PHE A 16 -0.27 6.29 -6.54
C PHE A 16 -1.69 6.87 -6.47
N LEU A 17 -2.27 7.29 -7.60
CA LEU A 17 -3.63 7.82 -7.63
C LEU A 17 -4.68 6.76 -7.23
N ILE A 18 -4.58 5.55 -7.79
CA ILE A 18 -5.51 4.46 -7.45
C ILE A 18 -5.30 4.02 -6.00
N PHE A 19 -4.07 3.99 -5.50
CA PHE A 19 -3.79 3.69 -4.10
C PHE A 19 -4.51 4.68 -3.16
N ILE A 20 -4.39 5.99 -3.42
CA ILE A 20 -5.11 7.00 -2.65
C ILE A 20 -6.63 6.84 -2.79
N PHE A 21 -7.13 6.56 -3.99
CA PHE A 21 -8.56 6.29 -4.21
C PHE A 21 -9.05 5.09 -3.39
N VAL A 22 -8.28 4.00 -3.30
CA VAL A 22 -8.61 2.86 -2.43
C VAL A 22 -8.68 3.27 -0.97
N LEU A 23 -7.76 4.10 -0.48
CA LEU A 23 -7.82 4.63 0.89
C LEU A 23 -9.05 5.50 1.12
N MET A 24 -9.45 6.31 0.13
CA MET A 24 -10.67 7.12 0.18
C MET A 24 -11.93 6.26 0.30
N VAL A 25 -12.06 5.25 -0.57
CA VAL A 25 -13.18 4.31 -0.54
C VAL A 25 -13.21 3.54 0.79
N SER A 26 -12.04 3.13 1.27
CA SER A 26 -11.91 2.41 2.55
C SER A 26 -12.40 3.25 3.72
N ARG A 27 -11.98 4.53 3.79
CA ARG A 27 -12.46 5.48 4.80
C ARG A 27 -13.97 5.65 4.75
N SER A 28 -14.52 5.88 3.56
CA SER A 28 -15.97 6.06 3.38
C SER A 28 -16.74 4.81 3.85
N LYS A 29 -16.22 3.62 3.55
CA LYS A 29 -16.86 2.37 3.98
C LYS A 29 -16.81 2.17 5.49
N ILE A 30 -15.69 2.49 6.14
CA ILE A 30 -15.58 2.45 7.61
C ILE A 30 -16.54 3.45 8.24
N GLN A 31 -16.60 4.68 7.72
CA GLN A 31 -17.53 5.70 8.21
C GLN A 31 -18.99 5.25 8.09
N GLN A 32 -19.36 4.60 6.99
CA GLN A 32 -20.70 4.02 6.82
C GLN A 32 -20.99 2.95 7.88
N VAL A 33 -20.05 2.05 8.18
CA VAL A 33 -20.24 1.04 9.23
C VAL A 33 -20.36 1.70 10.60
N LEU A 34 -19.54 2.71 10.91
CA LEU A 34 -19.64 3.45 12.17
C LEU A 34 -21.00 4.13 12.34
N LEU A 35 -21.53 4.76 11.28
CA LEU A 35 -22.87 5.35 11.30
C LEU A 35 -23.94 4.27 11.55
N ASN A 36 -23.84 3.12 10.89
CA ASN A 36 -24.76 2.00 11.11
C ASN A 36 -24.67 1.42 12.52
N ILE A 37 -23.51 1.45 13.17
CA ILE A 37 -23.39 1.03 14.58
C ILE A 37 -24.04 2.08 15.49
N GLN A 38 -23.84 3.38 15.19
CA GLN A 38 -24.42 4.47 15.95
C GLN A 38 -25.96 4.51 15.91
N THR A 39 -26.60 4.01 14.85
CA THR A 39 -28.07 3.90 14.81
C THR A 39 -28.63 2.96 15.87
N TYR A 40 -27.85 1.98 16.34
CA TYR A 40 -28.24 1.11 17.45
C TYR A 40 -27.99 1.73 18.83
N GLY A 41 -27.43 2.94 18.92
CA GLY A 41 -27.16 3.63 20.18
C GLY A 41 -28.39 3.78 21.09
N PRO A 42 -29.55 4.24 20.59
CA PRO A 42 -30.78 4.31 21.38
C PRO A 42 -31.26 2.95 21.89
N GLU A 43 -31.20 1.91 21.05
CA GLU A 43 -31.58 0.53 21.40
C GLU A 43 -30.63 -0.07 22.44
N LEU A 44 -29.33 0.21 22.35
CA LEU A 44 -28.33 -0.17 23.35
C LEU A 44 -28.56 0.51 24.70
N ASN A 45 -28.96 1.79 24.69
CA ASN A 45 -29.22 2.55 25.92
C ASN A 45 -30.53 2.16 26.61
N ALA A 46 -31.51 1.69 25.84
CA ALA A 46 -32.79 1.21 26.35
C ALA A 46 -32.75 -0.26 26.79
N LEU A 47 -31.64 -0.96 26.52
CA LEU A 47 -31.51 -2.39 26.76
C LEU A 47 -31.41 -2.69 28.26
N ASP A 48 -32.40 -3.40 28.80
CA ASP A 48 -32.30 -4.04 30.12
C ASP A 48 -32.14 -5.56 29.94
N PRO A 49 -30.90 -6.09 30.07
CA PRO A 49 -30.64 -7.52 29.92
C PRO A 49 -31.42 -8.40 30.90
N SER A 50 -31.92 -7.84 32.00
CA SER A 50 -32.68 -8.57 33.01
C SER A 50 -34.14 -8.79 32.62
N GLN A 51 -34.66 -8.03 31.65
CA GLN A 51 -36.07 -8.10 31.22
C GLN A 51 -36.28 -8.78 29.87
N ASN A 52 -35.33 -8.68 28.92
CA ASN A 52 -35.49 -9.29 27.60
C ASN A 52 -34.17 -9.79 26.99
N VAL A 53 -33.69 -10.94 27.49
CA VAL A 53 -32.41 -11.57 27.07
C VAL A 53 -32.34 -11.86 25.57
N LEU A 54 -33.46 -12.24 24.94
CA LEU A 54 -33.49 -12.57 23.50
C LEU A 54 -33.26 -11.33 22.62
N GLU A 55 -33.90 -10.21 22.97
CA GLU A 55 -33.75 -8.93 22.29
C GLU A 55 -32.31 -8.39 22.45
N ALA A 56 -31.76 -8.51 23.67
CA ALA A 56 -30.37 -8.20 23.95
C ALA A 56 -29.39 -9.02 23.09
N GLN A 57 -29.60 -10.33 22.96
CA GLN A 57 -28.75 -11.19 22.13
C GLN A 57 -28.87 -10.85 20.64
N ASN A 58 -30.08 -10.58 20.15
CA ASN A 58 -30.28 -10.20 18.74
C ASN A 58 -29.57 -8.89 18.40
N LEU A 59 -29.66 -7.88 19.26
CA LEU A 59 -28.97 -6.61 19.08
C LEU A 59 -27.44 -6.78 19.07
N LEU A 60 -26.91 -7.51 20.05
CA LEU A 60 -25.47 -7.80 20.13
C LEU A 60 -24.97 -8.58 18.90
N ASN A 61 -25.76 -9.54 18.40
CA ASN A 61 -25.43 -10.29 17.18
C ASN A 61 -25.40 -9.39 15.93
N GLN A 62 -26.32 -8.43 15.81
CA GLN A 62 -26.34 -7.46 14.71
C GLN A 62 -25.11 -6.52 14.74
N ILE A 63 -24.78 -5.98 15.91
CA ILE A 63 -23.60 -5.13 16.11
C ILE A 63 -22.30 -5.93 15.86
N SER A 64 -22.24 -7.16 16.34
CA SER A 64 -21.11 -8.07 16.11
C SER A 64 -20.94 -8.37 14.62
N SER A 65 -22.04 -8.62 13.90
CA SER A 65 -22.02 -8.82 12.45
C SER A 65 -21.48 -7.61 11.69
N LEU A 66 -21.92 -6.40 12.02
CA LEU A 66 -21.39 -5.16 11.42
C LEU A 66 -19.91 -4.96 11.72
N SER A 67 -19.48 -5.24 12.95
CA SER A 67 -18.08 -5.14 13.36
C SER A 67 -17.21 -6.17 12.62
N ASN A 68 -17.69 -7.40 12.46
CA ASN A 68 -17.02 -8.45 11.69
C ASN A 68 -16.93 -8.11 10.21
N GLN A 69 -17.95 -7.50 9.61
CA GLN A 69 -17.89 -7.02 8.23
C GLN A 69 -16.83 -5.94 8.04
N ALA A 70 -16.74 -4.96 8.95
CA ALA A 70 -15.69 -3.96 8.92
C ALA A 70 -14.31 -4.58 9.11
N TYR A 71 -14.18 -5.56 10.01
CA TYR A 71 -12.94 -6.29 10.24
C TYR A 71 -12.50 -7.03 8.96
N VAL A 72 -13.35 -7.87 8.37
CA VAL A 72 -13.01 -8.59 7.13
C VAL A 72 -12.64 -7.62 6.01
N PHE A 73 -13.40 -6.52 5.85
CA PHE A 73 -13.11 -5.52 4.84
C PHE A 73 -11.73 -4.86 5.04
N MET A 74 -11.43 -4.40 6.26
CA MET A 74 -10.18 -3.68 6.55
C MET A 74 -8.95 -4.58 6.64
N PHE A 75 -9.09 -5.80 7.14
CA PHE A 75 -7.95 -6.68 7.44
C PHE A 75 -7.66 -7.68 6.31
N LEU A 76 -8.64 -7.99 5.47
CA LEU A 76 -8.46 -8.93 4.36
C LEU A 76 -8.60 -8.23 3.01
N ILE A 77 -9.74 -7.58 2.76
CA ILE A 77 -10.07 -7.08 1.43
C ILE A 77 -9.17 -5.90 1.03
N VAL A 78 -9.03 -4.88 1.88
CA VAL A 78 -8.23 -3.69 1.58
C VAL A 78 -6.75 -4.04 1.35
N PRO A 79 -6.06 -4.78 2.23
CA PRO A 79 -4.69 -5.21 1.98
C PRO A 79 -4.56 -6.01 0.68
N LEU A 80 -5.45 -6.97 0.43
CA LEU A 80 -5.41 -7.78 -0.79
C LEU A 80 -5.53 -6.92 -2.06
N ILE A 81 -6.46 -5.96 -2.08
CA ILE A 81 -6.61 -5.01 -3.20
C ILE A 81 -5.33 -4.19 -3.39
N ILE A 82 -4.74 -3.67 -2.31
CA ILE A 82 -3.48 -2.91 -2.37
C ILE A 82 -2.36 -3.77 -2.97
N PHE A 83 -2.25 -5.04 -2.56
CA PHE A 83 -1.24 -5.94 -3.12
C PHE A 83 -1.46 -6.22 -4.60
N ILE A 84 -2.70 -6.48 -5.02
CA ILE A 84 -3.04 -6.69 -6.43
C ILE A 84 -2.71 -5.44 -7.25
N LEU A 85 -3.01 -4.25 -6.75
CA LEU A 85 -2.68 -2.98 -7.40
C LEU A 85 -1.16 -2.77 -7.49
N TYR A 86 -0.43 -3.13 -6.44
CA TYR A 86 1.03 -3.05 -6.45
C TYR A 86 1.63 -3.98 -7.50
N VAL A 87 1.25 -5.26 -7.49
CA VAL A 87 1.75 -6.25 -8.46
C VAL A 87 1.35 -5.88 -9.89
N SER A 88 0.11 -5.46 -10.12
CA SER A 88 -0.37 -5.13 -11.46
C SER A 88 0.30 -3.87 -12.02
N LEU A 89 0.35 -2.76 -11.26
CA LEU A 89 0.85 -1.50 -11.80
C LEU A 89 2.37 -1.37 -11.65
N GLN A 90 2.92 -1.62 -10.45
CA GLN A 90 4.37 -1.55 -10.24
C GLN A 90 5.08 -2.72 -10.93
N GLY A 91 4.53 -3.93 -10.86
CA GLY A 91 5.07 -5.06 -11.61
C GLY A 91 5.06 -4.84 -13.11
N CYS A 92 3.97 -4.27 -13.69
CA CYS A 92 3.94 -3.92 -15.12
C CYS A 92 4.97 -2.82 -15.46
N SER A 93 5.15 -1.85 -14.57
CA SER A 93 6.13 -0.77 -14.72
C SER A 93 7.55 -1.34 -14.88
N PHE A 94 7.93 -2.32 -14.05
CA PHE A 94 9.20 -3.03 -14.19
C PHE A 94 9.25 -3.98 -15.40
N TYR A 95 8.18 -4.73 -15.66
CA TYR A 95 8.10 -5.63 -16.82
C TYR A 95 8.32 -4.90 -18.14
N LEU A 96 7.73 -3.70 -18.32
CA LEU A 96 7.93 -2.87 -19.50
C LEU A 96 9.41 -2.51 -19.74
N LEU A 97 10.19 -2.43 -18.66
CA LEU A 97 11.59 -2.02 -18.70
C LEU A 97 12.52 -3.21 -18.94
N LYS A 98 12.31 -4.34 -18.26
CA LYS A 98 13.14 -5.55 -18.37
C LYS A 98 12.74 -6.51 -19.50
N LYS A 99 11.44 -6.59 -19.81
CA LYS A 99 10.86 -7.52 -20.80
C LYS A 99 11.18 -9.01 -20.57
N GLU A 100 11.37 -9.41 -19.31
CA GLU A 100 11.60 -10.81 -18.93
C GLU A 100 10.29 -11.61 -18.93
N LYS A 101 10.35 -12.88 -19.37
CA LYS A 101 9.20 -13.80 -19.32
C LYS A 101 8.84 -14.09 -17.86
N TYR A 102 7.54 -14.13 -17.54
CA TYR A 102 7.02 -14.37 -16.18
C TYR A 102 7.47 -13.36 -15.11
N TYR A 103 7.94 -12.18 -15.50
CA TYR A 103 8.42 -11.16 -14.55
C TYR A 103 7.37 -10.77 -13.49
N LEU A 104 6.09 -10.68 -13.87
CA LEU A 104 5.03 -10.35 -12.91
C LEU A 104 4.88 -11.40 -11.80
N VAL A 105 5.06 -12.68 -12.12
CA VAL A 105 5.02 -13.77 -11.13
C VAL A 105 6.22 -13.66 -10.20
N LYS A 106 7.43 -13.46 -10.76
CA LYS A 106 8.65 -13.22 -9.98
C LYS A 106 8.50 -12.00 -9.06
N PHE A 107 8.00 -10.89 -9.58
CA PHE A 107 7.74 -9.67 -8.83
C PHE A 107 6.76 -9.93 -7.69
N SER A 108 5.62 -10.57 -7.97
CA SER A 108 4.63 -10.92 -6.96
C SER A 108 5.21 -11.77 -5.83
N LEU A 109 5.95 -12.83 -6.16
CA LEU A 109 6.57 -13.72 -5.18
C LEU A 109 7.66 -13.01 -4.37
N ALA A 110 8.47 -12.16 -5.00
CA ALA A 110 9.49 -11.38 -4.32
C ALA A 110 8.86 -10.40 -3.32
N SER A 111 7.78 -9.71 -3.71
CA SER A 111 7.11 -8.70 -2.88
C SER A 111 6.24 -9.28 -1.76
N LEU A 112 5.78 -10.52 -1.89
CA LEU A 112 4.78 -11.12 -0.99
C LEU A 112 5.23 -11.13 0.48
N PRO A 113 6.46 -11.56 0.84
CA PRO A 113 6.92 -11.53 2.23
C PRO A 113 6.88 -10.12 2.83
N SER A 114 7.40 -9.13 2.09
CA SER A 114 7.36 -7.73 2.52
C SER A 114 5.95 -7.21 2.71
N PHE A 115 5.03 -7.60 1.83
CA PHE A 115 3.63 -7.21 1.94
C PHE A 115 2.96 -7.83 3.18
N ILE A 116 3.22 -9.10 3.47
CA ILE A 116 2.72 -9.79 4.68
C ILE A 116 3.24 -9.08 5.94
N PHE A 117 4.55 -8.84 6.03
CA PHE A 117 5.13 -8.15 7.19
C PHE A 117 4.68 -6.70 7.31
N PHE A 118 4.44 -6.00 6.19
CA PHE A 118 3.87 -4.66 6.20
C PHE A 118 2.45 -4.68 6.79
N THR A 119 1.62 -5.61 6.33
CA THR A 119 0.25 -5.78 6.85
C THR A 119 0.26 -6.10 8.34
N LEU A 120 1.11 -7.03 8.77
CA LEU A 120 1.27 -7.36 10.20
C LEU A 120 1.76 -6.16 11.02
N LEU A 121 2.71 -5.37 10.52
CA LEU A 121 3.24 -4.20 11.21
C LEU A 121 2.18 -3.10 11.40
N VAL A 122 1.32 -2.89 10.41
CA VAL A 122 0.22 -1.91 10.49
C VAL A 122 -0.74 -2.24 11.64
N PHE A 123 -1.00 -3.52 11.90
CA PHE A 123 -1.93 -3.97 12.95
C PHE A 123 -1.29 -4.28 14.29
N ASN A 124 -0.01 -4.65 14.29
CA ASN A 124 0.76 -4.93 15.50
C ASN A 124 2.11 -4.19 15.41
N PRO A 125 2.13 -2.89 15.72
CA PRO A 125 3.34 -2.09 15.61
C PRO A 125 4.41 -2.62 16.57
N ASN A 126 5.47 -3.22 16.01
CA ASN A 126 6.53 -3.84 16.78
C ASN A 126 7.89 -3.61 16.10
N ILE A 127 8.91 -3.26 16.88
CA ILE A 127 10.27 -3.00 16.40
C ILE A 127 10.87 -4.21 15.66
N TYR A 128 10.60 -5.44 16.12
CA TYR A 128 11.09 -6.65 15.46
C TYR A 128 10.43 -6.85 14.09
N LEU A 129 9.12 -6.59 13.98
CA LEU A 129 8.41 -6.62 12.69
C LEU A 129 8.92 -5.54 11.74
N LEU A 130 9.28 -4.36 12.25
CA LEU A 130 9.89 -3.29 11.46
C LEU A 130 11.24 -3.72 10.88
N ILE A 131 12.11 -4.33 11.70
CA ILE A 131 13.42 -4.84 11.24
C ILE A 131 13.23 -5.89 10.15
N ILE A 132 12.33 -6.86 10.36
CA ILE A 132 12.04 -7.92 9.36
C ILE A 132 11.46 -7.31 8.09
N LEU A 133 10.58 -6.31 8.20
CA LEU A 133 10.04 -5.59 7.05
C LEU A 133 11.17 -4.92 6.25
N ILE A 134 12.08 -4.21 6.90
CA ILE A 134 13.23 -3.56 6.22
C ILE A 134 14.10 -4.59 5.50
N LEU A 135 14.39 -5.73 6.14
CA LEU A 135 15.18 -6.79 5.53
C LEU A 135 14.49 -7.40 4.31
N THR A 136 13.21 -7.77 4.45
CA THR A 136 12.46 -8.37 3.33
C THR A 136 12.23 -7.38 2.19
N THR A 137 11.98 -6.11 2.47
CA THR A 137 11.78 -5.07 1.44
C THR A 137 13.08 -4.78 0.69
N TYR A 138 14.21 -4.81 1.39
CA TYR A 138 15.53 -4.72 0.75
C TYR A 138 15.82 -5.92 -0.16
N LEU A 139 15.51 -7.15 0.30
CA LEU A 139 15.64 -8.35 -0.53
C LEU A 139 14.71 -8.29 -1.76
N SER A 140 13.45 -7.89 -1.57
CA SER A 140 12.47 -7.71 -2.65
C SER A 140 12.98 -6.71 -3.69
N PHE A 141 13.46 -5.55 -3.23
CA PHE A 141 14.05 -4.53 -4.08
C PHE A 141 15.17 -5.10 -4.94
N PHE A 142 16.10 -5.85 -4.36
CA PHE A 142 17.18 -6.47 -5.14
C PHE A 142 16.66 -7.48 -6.17
N LEU A 143 15.71 -8.34 -5.78
CA LEU A 143 15.11 -9.34 -6.66
C LEU A 143 14.28 -8.75 -7.80
N TYR A 144 13.85 -7.50 -7.71
CA TYR A 144 13.25 -6.80 -8.85
C TYR A 144 14.28 -6.62 -9.98
N PHE A 145 15.56 -6.43 -9.64
CA PHE A 145 16.61 -6.18 -10.62
C PHE A 145 17.45 -7.41 -10.97
N LYS A 146 17.62 -8.37 -10.05
CA LYS A 146 18.50 -9.53 -10.24
C LYS A 146 17.79 -10.86 -10.05
N GLU A 147 18.46 -11.94 -10.45
CA GLU A 147 17.98 -13.30 -10.24
C GLU A 147 18.27 -13.81 -8.82
N LEU A 148 17.54 -14.83 -8.38
CA LEU A 148 17.67 -15.41 -7.04
C LEU A 148 19.06 -16.02 -6.79
N ASN A 149 19.69 -16.58 -7.83
CA ASN A 149 21.04 -17.13 -7.77
C ASN A 149 22.12 -16.05 -7.48
N GLU A 150 21.82 -14.78 -7.74
CA GLU A 150 22.71 -13.64 -7.51
C GLU A 150 22.58 -13.04 -6.10
N ILE A 151 21.81 -13.63 -5.18
CA ILE A 151 21.62 -13.12 -3.81
C ILE A 151 22.94 -12.92 -3.06
N LYS A 152 23.99 -13.69 -3.36
CA LYS A 152 25.32 -13.50 -2.74
C LYS A 152 25.90 -12.09 -2.99
N LEU A 153 25.51 -11.44 -4.09
CA LEU A 153 25.94 -10.07 -4.40
C LEU A 153 25.33 -9.04 -3.44
N ILE A 154 24.18 -9.33 -2.82
CA ILE A 154 23.54 -8.46 -1.83
C ILE A 154 24.49 -8.22 -0.67
N PHE A 155 25.06 -9.30 -0.12
CA PHE A 155 25.92 -9.23 1.06
C PHE A 155 27.29 -8.59 0.75
N THR A 156 27.84 -8.84 -0.44
CA THR A 156 29.17 -8.32 -0.82
C THR A 156 29.15 -6.85 -1.22
N LYS A 157 28.02 -6.35 -1.74
CA LYS A 157 27.87 -4.97 -2.24
C LYS A 157 26.77 -4.18 -1.52
N ILE A 158 26.46 -4.55 -0.27
CA ILE A 158 25.40 -3.90 0.52
C ILE A 158 25.61 -2.38 0.62
N HIS A 159 26.85 -1.93 0.84
CA HIS A 159 27.22 -0.52 0.92
C HIS A 159 26.87 0.29 -0.35
N LYS A 160 26.83 -0.37 -1.52
CA LYS A 160 26.47 0.25 -2.79
C LYS A 160 24.97 0.22 -3.04
N TYR A 161 24.31 -0.91 -2.73
CA TYR A 161 22.89 -1.12 -3.07
C TYR A 161 21.93 -0.60 -2.01
N PHE A 162 22.33 -0.57 -0.74
CA PHE A 162 21.48 -0.10 0.35
C PHE A 162 21.13 1.40 0.23
N PRO A 163 22.05 2.32 -0.11
CA PRO A 163 21.68 3.71 -0.36
C PRO A 163 20.68 3.90 -1.51
N LEU A 164 20.79 3.07 -2.56
CA LEU A 164 19.86 3.10 -3.69
C LEU A 164 18.46 2.63 -3.28
N TYR A 165 18.41 1.56 -2.49
CA TYR A 165 17.18 1.09 -1.87
C TYR A 165 16.54 2.16 -0.98
N LEU A 166 17.33 2.81 -0.10
CA LEU A 166 16.82 3.88 0.76
C LEU A 166 16.22 5.02 -0.06
N LEU A 167 16.91 5.49 -1.09
CA LEU A 167 16.41 6.55 -1.96
C LEU A 167 15.13 6.12 -2.70
N TYR A 168 15.07 4.88 -3.19
CA TYR A 168 13.87 4.33 -3.84
C TYR A 168 12.66 4.35 -2.91
N THR A 169 12.84 3.86 -1.68
CA THR A 169 11.78 3.80 -0.67
C THR A 169 11.38 5.19 -0.18
N LEU A 170 12.35 6.08 0.05
CA LEU A 170 12.10 7.46 0.43
C LEU A 170 11.27 8.19 -0.62
N LEU A 171 11.61 8.07 -1.90
CA LEU A 171 10.82 8.66 -3.00
C LEU A 171 9.38 8.11 -3.00
N ALA A 172 9.20 6.80 -2.88
CA ALA A 172 7.87 6.18 -2.87
C ALA A 172 7.02 6.65 -1.66
N VAL A 173 7.64 6.74 -0.47
CA VAL A 173 6.98 7.26 0.74
C VAL A 173 6.65 8.75 0.58
N SER A 174 7.57 9.57 0.06
CA SER A 174 7.33 10.99 -0.19
C SER A 174 6.17 11.22 -1.15
N ILE A 175 6.10 10.49 -2.27
CA ILE A 175 5.00 10.59 -3.24
C ILE A 175 3.67 10.22 -2.58
N THR A 176 3.64 9.11 -1.85
CA THR A 176 2.45 8.63 -1.14
C THR A 176 1.98 9.68 -0.13
N SER A 177 2.89 10.23 0.67
CA SER A 177 2.59 11.28 1.65
C SER A 177 2.09 12.56 0.99
N ILE A 178 2.70 13.01 -0.12
CA ILE A 178 2.25 14.21 -0.85
C ILE A 178 0.83 14.04 -1.37
N PHE A 179 0.52 12.93 -2.05
CA PHE A 179 -0.84 12.70 -2.56
C PHE A 179 -1.84 12.48 -1.42
N PHE A 180 -1.43 11.87 -0.32
CA PHE A 180 -2.28 11.74 0.87
C PHE A 180 -2.61 13.10 1.50
N ILE A 181 -1.62 13.99 1.66
CA ILE A 181 -1.83 15.36 2.16
C ILE A 181 -2.68 16.17 1.16
N ALA A 182 -2.46 16.00 -0.14
CA ALA A 182 -3.30 16.63 -1.16
C ALA A 182 -4.77 16.21 -1.01
N TYR A 183 -5.02 14.91 -0.80
CA TYR A 183 -6.35 14.38 -0.49
C TYR A 183 -6.94 15.00 0.79
N LEU A 184 -6.17 15.07 1.88
CA LEU A 184 -6.66 15.70 3.12
C LEU A 184 -7.04 17.16 2.90
N ASN A 185 -6.30 17.92 2.09
CA ASN A 185 -6.65 19.29 1.75
C ASN A 185 -7.91 19.40 0.88
N ILE A 186 -8.13 18.46 -0.06
CA ILE A 186 -9.39 18.38 -0.82
C ILE A 186 -10.58 18.21 0.12
N VAL A 187 -10.49 17.28 1.08
CA VAL A 187 -11.56 17.01 2.05
C VAL A 187 -11.82 18.20 2.97
N SER A 188 -10.78 18.94 3.35
CA SER A 188 -10.88 20.12 4.23
C SER A 188 -11.25 21.41 3.50
N GLY A 189 -11.41 21.39 2.17
CA GLY A 189 -11.69 22.59 1.37
C GLY A 189 -10.50 23.55 1.23
N ASN A 190 -9.28 23.10 1.51
CA ASN A 190 -8.04 23.87 1.41
C ASN A 190 -7.41 23.76 0.01
N SER A 191 -6.51 24.68 -0.32
CA SER A 191 -5.76 24.60 -1.58
C SER A 191 -4.88 23.34 -1.65
N TYR A 192 -5.02 22.57 -2.74
CA TYR A 192 -4.34 21.29 -2.95
C TYR A 192 -3.53 21.23 -4.26
N ILE A 193 -3.69 22.22 -5.14
CA ILE A 193 -3.13 22.22 -6.51
C ILE A 193 -1.61 22.10 -6.49
N LEU A 194 -0.95 22.88 -5.63
CA LEU A 194 0.51 22.88 -5.50
C LEU A 194 1.06 21.52 -5.03
N LEU A 195 0.34 20.83 -4.14
CA LEU A 195 0.70 19.47 -3.72
C LEU A 195 0.54 18.46 -4.85
N LEU A 196 -0.51 18.57 -5.67
CA LEU A 196 -0.68 17.70 -6.84
C LEU A 196 0.45 17.88 -7.85
N ILE A 197 0.86 19.13 -8.11
CA ILE A 197 2.01 19.43 -8.99
C ILE A 197 3.28 18.79 -8.42
N PHE A 198 3.56 18.95 -7.13
CA PHE A 198 4.72 18.30 -6.51
C PHE A 198 4.63 16.77 -6.56
N GLY A 199 3.46 16.19 -6.32
CA GLY A 199 3.23 14.75 -6.44
C GLY A 199 3.54 14.23 -7.84
N MET A 200 3.13 14.95 -8.89
CA MET A 200 3.45 14.64 -10.28
C MET A 200 4.96 14.74 -10.56
N ILE A 201 5.62 15.81 -10.10
CA ILE A 201 7.06 16.00 -10.28
C ILE A 201 7.85 14.88 -9.60
N PHE A 202 7.53 14.56 -8.35
CA PHE A 202 8.20 13.48 -7.61
C PHE A 202 7.94 12.11 -8.25
N THR A 203 6.73 11.87 -8.77
CA THR A 203 6.44 10.65 -9.53
C THR A 203 7.31 10.56 -10.78
N LEU A 204 7.51 11.65 -11.51
CA LEU A 204 8.40 11.69 -12.67
C LEU A 204 9.85 11.39 -12.29
N ILE A 205 10.34 11.99 -11.19
CA ILE A 205 11.68 11.72 -10.65
C ILE A 205 11.82 10.24 -10.29
N TYR A 206 10.81 9.66 -9.63
CA TYR A 206 10.80 8.25 -9.24
C TYR A 206 10.81 7.31 -10.45
N SER A 207 9.99 7.57 -11.48
CA SER A 207 9.99 6.78 -12.71
C SER A 207 11.32 6.88 -13.45
N TRP A 208 11.94 8.06 -13.50
CA TRP A 208 13.27 8.23 -14.08
C TRP A 208 14.33 7.48 -13.27
N TYR A 209 14.26 7.56 -11.94
CA TYR A 209 15.16 6.85 -11.04
C TYR A 209 15.08 5.33 -11.22
N LYS A 210 13.87 4.77 -11.33
CA LYS A 210 13.64 3.34 -11.62
C LYS A 210 14.33 2.89 -12.91
N ILE A 211 14.22 3.68 -13.98
CA ILE A 211 14.89 3.39 -15.27
C ILE A 211 16.41 3.42 -15.11
N SER A 212 16.93 4.39 -14.36
CA SER A 212 18.37 4.50 -14.07
C SER A 212 18.87 3.32 -13.23
N LEU A 213 18.08 2.84 -12.27
CA LEU A 213 18.40 1.63 -11.51
C LEU A 213 18.50 0.41 -12.43
N ILE A 214 17.54 0.20 -13.33
CA ILE A 214 17.60 -0.94 -14.26
C ILE A 214 18.90 -0.94 -15.06
N LYS A 215 19.31 0.20 -15.61
CA LYS A 215 20.59 0.33 -16.33
C LYS A 215 21.83 0.10 -15.46
N LEU A 216 21.74 0.33 -14.15
CA LEU A 216 22.85 0.13 -13.22
C LEU A 216 23.01 -1.36 -12.84
N PHE A 217 21.90 -2.10 -12.87
CA PHE A 217 21.85 -3.51 -12.49
C PHE A 217 21.92 -4.46 -13.70
N ASP A 218 21.60 -4.00 -14.92
CA ASP A 218 21.90 -4.69 -16.18
C ASP A 218 23.41 -4.70 -16.46
#